data_AF-A0A936Z6Q5-F1
#
_entry.id   AF-A0A936Z6Q5-F1
#
_cell.length_a   1.000
_cell.length_b   1.000
_cell.length_c   1.000
_cell.angle_alpha   90.00
_cell.angle_beta   90.00
_cell.angle_gamma   90.00
#
_symmetry.space_group_name_H-M   'P 1'
#
loop_
_entity.id
_entity.type
_entity.pdbx_description
1 polymer ?
#
loop_
_entity_poly.entity_id
_entity_poly.type
_entity_poly.pdbx_seq_one_letter_code
_entity_poly.pdbx_strand_id
1 'polypeptide(L)'
;MLSFKTVEEVCESKKITLVLHPAIRRAVGGYEESFYIGLRCFLKGETDGIFFLPLQDGGYVRLIFSQRHSAGGHPILRVDPLTPEGLQRIKAAVDPNN
;
A
#
# COMPACT_ATOMS: atom_id res chain seq x y z
N MET A 1 11.92 -13.04 7.25
CA MET A 1 11.30 -11.72 7.46
C MET A 1 10.86 -11.22 6.09
N LEU A 2 9.56 -11.01 5.88
CA LEU A 2 9.05 -10.51 4.60
C LEU A 2 9.53 -9.06 4.44
N SER A 3 10.15 -8.76 3.31
CA SER A 3 10.43 -7.38 2.92
C SER A 3 9.38 -6.90 1.92
N PHE A 4 9.29 -5.58 1.73
CA PHE A 4 8.41 -4.99 0.72
C PHE A 4 8.69 -5.54 -0.68
N LYS A 5 9.92 -6.01 -0.96
CA LYS A 5 10.29 -6.66 -2.22
C LYS A 5 9.39 -7.87 -2.54
N THR A 6 8.95 -8.61 -1.52
CA THR A 6 8.03 -9.76 -1.71
C THR A 6 6.68 -9.33 -2.28
N VAL A 7 6.22 -8.12 -1.93
CA VAL A 7 5.00 -7.54 -2.49
C VAL A 7 5.20 -7.23 -3.97
N GLU A 8 6.34 -6.64 -4.32
CA GLU A 8 6.72 -6.31 -5.70
C GLU A 8 6.80 -7.59 -6.56
N GLU A 9 7.49 -8.62 -6.06
CA GLU A 9 7.65 -9.92 -6.73
C GLU A 9 6.30 -10.63 -6.97
N VAL A 10 5.36 -10.56 -6.02
CA VAL A 10 4.00 -11.11 -6.23
C VAL A 10 3.24 -10.33 -7.31
N CYS A 11 3.29 -9.00 -7.29
CA CYS A 11 2.64 -8.20 -8.32
C CYS A 11 3.23 -8.50 -9.70
N GLU A 12 4.57 -8.56 -9.80
CA GLU A 12 5.31 -8.89 -11.02
C GLU A 12 4.93 -10.29 -11.55
N SER A 13 4.90 -11.32 -10.69
CA SER A 13 4.50 -12.68 -11.08
C SER A 13 3.08 -12.76 -11.66
N LYS A 14 2.21 -11.83 -11.27
CA LYS A 14 0.82 -11.71 -11.75
C LYS A 14 0.67 -10.73 -12.91
N LYS A 15 1.78 -10.16 -13.41
CA LYS A 15 1.82 -9.10 -14.44
C LYS A 15 1.04 -7.84 -14.04
N ILE A 16 0.96 -7.57 -12.74
CA ILE A 16 0.28 -6.41 -12.16
C ILE A 16 1.34 -5.34 -11.87
N THR A 17 1.10 -4.12 -12.34
CA THR A 17 1.93 -2.97 -11.96
C THR A 17 1.50 -2.46 -10.59
N LEU A 18 2.41 -2.51 -9.61
CA LEU A 18 2.19 -1.91 -8.30
C LEU A 18 2.47 -0.40 -8.35
N VAL A 19 1.48 0.42 -7.97
CA VAL A 19 1.59 1.87 -7.93
C VAL A 19 1.28 2.36 -6.52
N LEU A 20 2.27 2.96 -5.87
CA LEU A 20 2.11 3.62 -4.57
C LEU A 20 3.07 4.79 -4.42
N HIS A 21 2.73 5.74 -3.55
CA HIS A 21 3.59 6.87 -3.25
C HIS A 21 4.83 6.42 -2.43
N PRO A 22 6.05 6.97 -2.65
CA PRO A 22 7.25 6.59 -1.91
C PRO A 22 7.13 6.71 -0.38
N ALA A 23 6.44 7.74 0.10
CA ALA A 23 6.16 7.90 1.54
C ALA A 23 5.32 6.74 2.11
N ILE A 24 4.37 6.18 1.35
CA ILE A 24 3.60 4.99 1.76
C ILE A 24 4.53 3.79 1.83
N ARG A 25 5.40 3.59 0.82
CA ARG A 25 6.41 2.52 0.82
C ARG A 25 7.29 2.58 2.07
N ARG A 26 7.76 3.77 2.45
CA ARG A 26 8.55 3.97 3.68
C ARG A 26 7.74 3.67 4.93
N ALA A 27 6.51 4.17 5.01
CA ALA A 27 5.67 4.01 6.19
C ALA A 27 5.25 2.56 6.46
N VAL A 28 5.12 1.75 5.40
CA VAL A 28 4.86 0.30 5.51
C VAL A 28 6.06 -0.46 6.11
N GLY A 29 7.24 0.16 6.18
CA GLY A 29 8.41 -0.44 6.83
C GLY A 29 8.13 -0.84 8.28
N GLY A 30 8.42 -2.09 8.65
CA GLY A 30 8.06 -2.69 9.93
C GLY A 30 6.67 -3.35 9.98
N TYR A 31 5.86 -3.18 8.93
CA TYR A 31 4.52 -3.77 8.78
C TYR A 31 4.37 -4.56 7.47
N GLU A 32 5.48 -5.01 6.87
CA GLU A 32 5.51 -5.62 5.54
C GLU A 32 4.69 -6.92 5.49
N GLU A 33 4.74 -7.73 6.55
CA GLU A 33 4.01 -8.99 6.63
C GLU A 33 2.50 -8.78 6.66
N SER A 34 2.01 -7.89 7.53
CA SER A 34 0.57 -7.58 7.63
C SER A 34 0.06 -6.92 6.34
N PHE A 35 0.85 -6.03 5.75
CA PHE A 35 0.55 -5.43 4.45
C PHE A 35 0.46 -6.48 3.34
N TYR A 36 1.43 -7.40 3.29
CA TYR A 36 1.46 -8.50 2.33
C TYR A 36 0.22 -9.40 2.47
N ILE A 37 -0.16 -9.78 3.68
CA ILE A 37 -1.36 -10.60 3.93
C ILE A 37 -2.61 -9.88 3.41
N GLY A 38 -2.80 -8.62 3.80
CA GLY A 38 -3.95 -7.82 3.35
C GLY A 38 -4.04 -7.72 1.83
N LEU A 39 -2.90 -7.49 1.16
CA LEU A 39 -2.82 -7.42 -0.29
C LEU A 39 -3.14 -8.77 -0.95
N ARG A 40 -2.66 -9.89 -0.40
CA ARG A 40 -2.95 -11.22 -0.92
C ARG A 40 -4.43 -11.55 -0.80
N CYS A 41 -5.07 -11.22 0.31
CA CYS A 41 -6.50 -11.39 0.50
C CYS A 41 -7.31 -10.53 -0.49
N PHE A 42 -6.92 -9.26 -0.67
CA PHE A 42 -7.55 -8.38 -1.65
C PHE A 42 -7.44 -8.93 -3.09
N LEU A 43 -6.25 -9.38 -3.51
CA LEU A 43 -6.05 -9.95 -4.84
C LEU A 43 -6.81 -11.26 -5.09
N LYS A 44 -7.30 -11.91 -4.04
CA LYS A 44 -8.20 -13.08 -4.12
C LYS A 44 -9.68 -12.73 -4.03
N GLY A 45 -10.03 -11.46 -3.81
CA GLY A 45 -11.41 -11.02 -3.58
C GLY A 45 -11.94 -11.37 -2.19
N GLU A 46 -11.06 -11.61 -1.21
CA GLU A 46 -11.44 -12.00 0.16
C GLU A 46 -11.71 -10.78 1.06
N THR A 47 -11.31 -9.56 0.65
CA THR A 47 -11.47 -8.32 1.43
C THR A 47 -11.84 -7.13 0.54
N ASP A 48 -12.30 -6.05 1.18
CA ASP A 48 -12.58 -4.74 0.56
C ASP A 48 -11.32 -3.92 0.24
N GLY A 49 -10.13 -4.46 0.56
CA GLY A 49 -8.84 -3.83 0.26
C GLY A 49 -8.41 -2.74 1.24
N ILE A 50 -9.03 -2.61 2.42
CA ILE A 50 -8.62 -1.63 3.42
C ILE A 50 -7.43 -2.16 4.24
N PHE A 51 -6.39 -1.34 4.38
CA PHE A 51 -5.26 -1.59 5.26
C PHE A 51 -5.08 -0.44 6.26
N PHE A 52 -4.98 -0.76 7.54
CA PHE A 52 -4.75 0.21 8.61
C PHE A 52 -3.25 0.36 8.82
N LEU A 53 -2.68 1.44 8.29
CA LEU A 53 -1.26 1.77 8.46
C LEU A 53 -1.05 2.52 9.78
N PRO A 54 -0.38 1.94 10.78
CA PRO A 54 -0.08 2.64 12.02
C PRO A 54 0.92 3.77 11.77
N LEU A 55 0.73 4.89 12.45
CA LEU A 55 1.65 6.02 12.46
C LEU A 55 2.39 6.08 13.82
N GLN A 56 3.56 6.69 13.84
CA GLN A 56 4.39 6.79 15.06
C GLN A 56 3.76 7.66 16.16
N ASP A 57 2.80 8.52 15.80
CA ASP A 57 2.04 9.38 16.72
C ASP A 57 0.95 8.62 17.51
N GLY A 58 0.85 7.30 17.34
CA GLY A 58 -0.17 6.46 17.98
C GLY A 58 -1.50 6.41 17.22
N GLY A 59 -1.61 7.09 16.08
CA GLY A 59 -2.76 7.03 15.18
C GLY A 59 -2.58 6.02 14.04
N TYR A 60 -3.51 6.05 13.08
CA TYR A 60 -3.39 5.32 11.83
C TYR A 60 -3.91 6.13 10.65
N VAL A 61 -3.50 5.72 9.45
CA VAL A 61 -4.08 6.13 8.17
C VAL A 61 -4.61 4.89 7.47
N ARG A 62 -5.84 4.98 6.95
CA ARG A 62 -6.40 3.91 6.12
C ARG A 62 -5.84 4.04 4.71
N LEU A 63 -5.20 2.99 4.24
CA LEU A 63 -4.86 2.80 2.84
C LEU A 63 -5.96 1.96 2.19
N ILE A 64 -6.19 2.19 0.90
CA ILE A 64 -7.08 1.39 0.07
C ILE A 64 -6.28 0.78 -1.07
N PHE A 65 -6.46 -0.52 -1.25
CA PHE A 65 -6.04 -1.25 -2.43
C PHE A 65 -7.11 -1.14 -3.50
N SER A 66 -6.72 -0.73 -4.70
CA SER A 66 -7.65 -0.66 -5.84
C SER A 66 -7.03 -1.31 -7.07
N GLN A 67 -7.84 -2.11 -7.77
CA GLN A 67 -7.47 -2.63 -9.08
C GLN A 67 -7.97 -1.66 -10.16
N ARG A 68 -7.09 -1.32 -11.08
CA ARG A 68 -7.38 -0.52 -12.27
C ARG A 68 -6.77 -1.17 -13.49
N HIS A 69 -7.14 -0.68 -14.66
CA HIS A 69 -6.49 -1.02 -15.90
C HIS A 69 -5.92 0.25 -16.52
N SER A 70 -4.72 0.16 -17.10
CA SER A 70 -4.20 1.23 -17.94
C SER A 70 -5.03 1.35 -19.23
N ALA A 71 -4.83 2.43 -19.99
CA ALA A 71 -5.46 2.58 -21.31
C ALA A 71 -5.11 1.42 -22.27
N GLY A 72 -3.95 0.78 -22.09
CA GLY A 72 -3.52 -0.41 -22.84
C GLY A 72 -3.99 -1.74 -22.24
N GLY A 73 -4.85 -1.74 -21.21
CA GLY A 73 -5.38 -2.96 -20.60
C GLY A 73 -4.44 -3.64 -19.59
N HIS A 74 -3.33 -3.01 -19.20
CA HIS A 74 -2.43 -3.59 -18.19
C HIS A 74 -3.02 -3.44 -16.79
N PRO A 75 -3.06 -4.52 -15.98
CA PRO A 75 -3.62 -4.44 -14.64
C PRO A 75 -2.68 -3.66 -13.71
N ILE A 76 -3.27 -2.77 -12.93
CA ILE A 76 -2.59 -1.90 -11.97
C ILE A 76 -3.19 -2.17 -10.59
N LEU A 77 -2.34 -2.45 -9.61
CA LEU A 77 -2.71 -2.42 -8.20
C LEU A 77 -2.22 -1.10 -7.63
N ARG A 78 -3.16 -0.24 -7.23
CA ARG A 78 -2.85 1.06 -6.67
C ARG A 78 -3.12 1.09 -5.17
N VAL A 79 -2.20 1.70 -4.43
CA VAL A 79 -2.31 1.88 -2.98
C VAL A 79 -2.29 3.37 -2.69
N ASP A 80 -3.44 3.89 -2.28
CA ASP A 80 -3.61 5.30 -1.92
C ASP A 80 -4.19 5.41 -0.50
N PRO A 81 -4.01 6.56 0.18
CA PRO A 81 -4.78 6.85 1.37
C PRO A 81 -6.26 7.00 1.04
N LEU A 82 -7.12 6.52 1.92
CA LEU A 82 -8.57 6.60 1.75
C LEU A 82 -9.10 8.05 1.83
N THR A 83 -8.34 8.94 2.45
CA THR A 83 -8.71 10.34 2.70
C THR A 83 -7.70 11.29 2.04
N PRO A 84 -8.11 12.48 1.56
CA PRO A 84 -7.22 13.44 0.93
C PRO A 84 -6.03 13.85 1.80
N GLU A 85 -6.24 13.98 3.11
CA GLU A 85 -5.23 14.41 4.09
C GLU A 85 -4.28 13.26 4.47
N GLY A 86 -4.66 12.01 4.16
CA GLY A 86 -3.92 10.83 4.57
C GLY A 86 -2.47 10.81 4.05
N LEU A 87 -2.24 11.29 2.82
CA LEU A 87 -0.88 11.33 2.27
C LEU A 87 0.01 12.33 3.03
N GLN A 88 -0.55 13.48 3.40
CA GLN A 88 0.17 14.50 4.16
C GLN A 88 0.54 13.98 5.56
N ARG A 89 -0.40 13.29 6.22
CA ARG A 89 -0.14 12.66 7.52
C ARG A 89 0.96 11.60 7.45
N ILE A 90 0.95 10.76 6.41
CA ILE A 90 2.01 9.77 6.18
C ILE A 90 3.36 10.45 5.96
N LYS A 91 3.42 11.50 5.14
CA LYS A 91 4.65 12.27 4.89
C LYS A 91 5.23 12.84 6.18
N ALA A 92 4.40 13.49 7.00
CA ALA A 92 4.83 14.04 8.29
C ALA A 92 5.36 12.96 9.25
N ALA A 93 4.80 11.75 9.21
CA ALA A 93 5.22 10.64 10.06
C ALA A 93 6.53 9.98 9.62
N VAL A 94 6.88 10.00 8.33
CA VAL A 94 8.10 9.37 7.81
C VAL A 94 9.24 10.35 7.53
N ASP A 95 8.93 11.63 7.35
CA ASP A 95 9.89 12.72 7.14
C ASP A 95 9.47 13.95 7.97
N PRO A 96 9.70 13.96 9.30
CA PRO A 96 9.23 15.03 10.20
C PRO A 96 9.91 16.40 9.98
N ASN A 97 10.89 16.50 9.08
CA ASN A 97 11.68 17.70 8.81
C ASN A 97 11.37 18.35 7.44
N ASN A 98 10.21 18.03 6.84
CA ASN A 98 9.80 18.53 5.52
C ASN A 98 8.46 19.28 5.59
#